data_AF-A0A958M8F9-F1
#
_entry.id   AF-A0A958M8F9-F1
#
_cell.length_a   1.000
_cell.length_b   1.000
_cell.length_c   1.000
_cell.angle_alpha   90.00
_cell.angle_beta   90.00
_cell.angle_gamma   90.00
#
_symmetry.space_group_name_H-M   'P 1'
#
loop_
_entity.id
_entity.type
_entity.pdbx_description
1 polymer ?
#
loop_
_entity_poly.entity_id
_entity_poly.type
_entity_poly.pdbx_seq_one_letter_code
_entity_poly.pdbx_strand_id
1 'polypeptide(L)'
;MEHTKNYIILPARIARTSDPVGYFQTFYEACDGIRPNREVYQEIERQREVAGLPAKYSTYSSFRKAKHCFDAGKFSGQVRYI
;
A
#
# COMPACT_ATOMS: atom_id res chain seq x y z
N MET A 1 -26.82 10.95 -12.51
CA MET A 1 -25.72 10.01 -12.21
C MET A 1 -24.50 10.84 -11.86
N GLU A 2 -24.33 11.18 -10.58
CA GLU A 2 -23.20 12.00 -10.12
C GLU A 2 -21.96 11.12 -9.95
N HIS A 3 -21.13 11.06 -10.99
CA HIS A 3 -19.77 10.50 -10.94
C HIS A 3 -18.77 11.59 -10.52
N THR A 4 -18.79 12.00 -9.27
CA THR A 4 -17.86 13.05 -8.82
C THR A 4 -17.46 12.85 -7.37
N LYS A 5 -16.52 11.94 -7.12
CA LYS A 5 -15.61 12.03 -5.96
C LYS A 5 -14.19 11.56 -6.35
N ASN A 6 -13.39 12.52 -6.81
CA ASN A 6 -11.96 12.67 -6.54
C ASN A 6 -11.11 11.40 -6.35
N TYR A 7 -10.68 10.77 -7.45
CA TYR A 7 -9.55 9.82 -7.43
C TYR A 7 -8.23 10.44 -7.90
N ILE A 8 -8.18 11.76 -8.16
CA ILE A 8 -7.00 12.46 -8.70
C ILE A 8 -6.17 13.11 -7.58
N ILE A 9 -5.99 12.43 -6.44
CA ILE A 9 -4.96 12.78 -5.46
C ILE A 9 -4.10 11.54 -5.20
N LEU A 10 -3.54 10.94 -6.25
CA LEU A 10 -2.84 9.65 -6.15
C LEU A 10 -1.49 9.48 -6.88
N PRO A 11 -0.75 10.52 -7.36
CA PRO A 11 0.63 10.28 -7.80
C PRO A 11 1.59 10.09 -6.62
N ALA A 12 1.63 11.04 -5.67
CA ALA A 12 2.66 11.05 -4.61
C ALA A 12 2.49 9.90 -3.61
N ARG A 13 1.25 9.60 -3.20
CA ARG A 13 0.94 8.50 -2.28
C ARG A 13 1.20 7.13 -2.88
N ILE A 14 0.95 6.95 -4.17
CA ILE A 14 1.25 5.70 -4.86
C ILE A 14 2.74 5.58 -5.15
N ALA A 15 3.42 6.67 -5.51
CA ALA A 15 4.86 6.67 -5.69
C ALA A 15 5.60 6.14 -4.46
N ARG A 16 5.22 6.55 -3.23
CA ARG A 16 5.85 6.07 -1.99
C ARG A 16 5.60 4.59 -1.69
N THR A 17 4.59 3.95 -2.31
CA THR A 17 4.36 2.51 -2.14
C THR A 17 5.46 1.65 -2.79
N SER A 18 6.35 2.26 -3.59
CA SER A 18 7.56 1.59 -4.10
C SER A 18 8.50 1.15 -2.97
N ASP A 19 8.51 1.87 -1.85
CA ASP A 19 9.22 1.50 -0.62
C ASP A 19 8.30 0.67 0.31
N PRO A 20 8.80 -0.38 0.99
CA PRO A 20 7.97 -1.16 1.91
C PRO A 20 7.36 -0.37 3.07
N VAL A 21 8.09 0.57 3.67
CA VAL A 21 7.57 1.42 4.76
C VAL A 21 6.48 2.32 4.21
N GLY A 22 6.74 3.00 3.09
CA GLY A 22 5.76 3.85 2.42
C GLY A 22 4.51 3.07 1.98
N TYR A 23 4.68 1.81 1.56
CA TYR A 23 3.56 0.92 1.25
C TYR A 23 2.68 0.66 2.48
N PHE A 24 3.27 0.21 3.59
CA PHE A 24 2.50 -0.14 4.77
C PHE A 24 1.92 1.09 5.47
N GLN A 25 2.59 2.24 5.43
CA GLN A 25 1.99 3.52 5.84
C GLN A 25 0.74 3.84 5.00
N THR A 26 0.82 3.72 3.67
CA THR A 26 -0.36 3.95 2.81
C THR A 26 -1.47 2.94 3.09
N PHE A 27 -1.11 1.68 3.33
CA PHE A 27 -2.06 0.64 3.72
C PHE A 27 -2.78 1.00 5.03
N TYR A 28 -2.05 1.39 6.07
CA TYR A 28 -2.64 1.73 7.36
C TYR A 28 -3.44 3.03 7.34
N GLU A 29 -3.00 4.04 6.58
CA GLU A 29 -3.79 5.25 6.34
C GLU A 29 -5.10 4.95 5.60
N ALA A 30 -5.08 3.94 4.71
CA ALA A 30 -6.26 3.53 3.96
C ALA A 30 -7.16 2.55 4.72
N CYS A 31 -6.68 1.94 5.80
CA CYS A 31 -7.50 1.16 6.72
C CYS A 31 -8.35 2.10 7.59
N ASP A 32 -9.66 2.08 7.38
CA ASP A 32 -10.64 2.83 8.19
C ASP A 32 -11.25 1.99 9.32
N GLY A 33 -10.75 0.76 9.53
CA GLY A 33 -11.27 -0.20 10.51
C GLY A 33 -12.57 -0.89 10.09
N ILE A 34 -13.16 -0.51 8.95
CA ILE A 34 -14.40 -1.08 8.42
C ILE A 34 -14.07 -1.99 7.23
N ARG A 35 -13.22 -1.53 6.32
CA ARG A 35 -12.85 -2.30 5.12
C ARG A 35 -11.95 -3.48 5.45
N PRO A 36 -12.22 -4.67 4.88
CA PRO A 36 -11.30 -5.79 4.96
C PRO A 36 -9.91 -5.43 4.42
N ASN A 37 -8.86 -5.89 5.11
CA ASN A 37 -7.46 -5.70 4.68
C ASN A 37 -7.22 -6.12 3.22
N ARG A 38 -7.94 -7.14 2.73
CA ARG A 38 -7.84 -7.62 1.36
C ARG A 38 -8.28 -6.57 0.34
N GLU A 39 -9.36 -5.84 0.62
CA GLU A 39 -9.88 -4.81 -0.27
C GLU A 39 -8.95 -3.60 -0.31
N VAL A 40 -8.43 -3.18 0.84
CA VAL A 40 -7.45 -2.09 0.92
C VAL A 40 -6.18 -2.44 0.15
N TYR A 41 -5.68 -3.68 0.29
CA TYR A 41 -4.55 -4.19 -0.50
C TYR A 41 -4.85 -4.17 -2.00
N GLN A 42 -6.00 -4.70 -2.43
CA GLN A 42 -6.37 -4.77 -3.85
C GLN A 42 -6.49 -3.38 -4.47
N GLU A 43 -7.04 -2.42 -3.72
CA GLU A 43 -7.16 -1.05 -4.19
C GLU A 43 -5.78 -0.38 -4.35
N ILE A 44 -4.85 -0.61 -3.43
CA ILE A 44 -3.47 -0.11 -3.56
C ILE A 44 -2.78 -0.73 -4.78
N GLU A 45 -2.87 -2.04 -4.98
CA GLU A 45 -2.27 -2.69 -6.16
C GLU A 45 -2.91 -2.21 -7.47
N ARG A 46 -4.23 -2.01 -7.50
CA ARG A 46 -4.94 -1.42 -8.65
C ARG A 46 -4.45 -0.01 -8.95
N GLN A 47 -4.26 0.81 -7.93
CA GLN A 47 -3.74 2.18 -8.10
C GLN A 47 -2.28 2.18 -8.56
N ARG A 48 -1.46 1.22 -8.12
CA ARG A 48 -0.10 1.00 -8.64
C ARG A 48 -0.10 0.62 -10.11
N GLU A 49 -0.98 -0.30 -10.52
CA GLU A 49 -1.15 -0.72 -11.91
C GLU A 49 -1.54 0.47 -12.80
N VAL A 50 -2.54 1.26 -12.39
CA VAL A 50 -2.97 2.48 -13.11
C VAL A 50 -1.82 3.50 -13.23
N ALA A 51 -0.93 3.56 -12.24
CA ALA A 51 0.25 4.42 -12.26
C ALA A 51 1.43 3.84 -13.06
N GLY A 52 1.28 2.66 -13.69
CA GLY A 52 2.36 1.98 -14.42
C GLY A 52 3.43 1.37 -13.51
N LEU A 53 3.15 1.22 -12.21
CA LEU A 53 4.06 0.57 -11.28
C LEU A 53 3.80 -0.94 -11.26
N PRO A 54 4.85 -1.77 -11.15
CA PRO A 54 4.68 -3.21 -10.98
C PRO A 54 3.99 -3.52 -9.64
N ALA A 55 3.27 -4.64 -9.59
CA ALA A 55 2.70 -5.15 -8.34
C ALA A 55 3.80 -5.25 -7.26
N LYS A 56 3.56 -4.69 -6.07
CA LYS A 56 4.51 -4.80 -4.95
C LYS A 56 4.42 -6.18 -4.33
N TYR A 57 3.19 -6.67 -4.19
CA TYR A 57 2.88 -7.98 -3.66
C TYR A 57 1.94 -8.68 -4.63
N SER A 58 2.49 -9.61 -5.40
CA SER A 58 1.78 -10.31 -6.48
C SER A 58 0.54 -11.09 -6.02
N THR A 59 0.45 -11.42 -4.73
CA THR A 59 -0.69 -12.11 -4.13
C THR A 59 -1.00 -11.58 -2.74
N TYR A 60 -2.27 -11.71 -2.31
CA TYR A 60 -2.66 -11.38 -0.94
C TYR A 60 -1.91 -12.22 0.12
N SER A 61 -1.50 -13.45 -0.22
CA SER A 61 -0.68 -14.28 0.66
C SER A 61 0.72 -13.69 0.86
N SER A 62 1.36 -13.18 -0.19
CA SER A 62 2.65 -12.49 -0.09
C SER A 62 2.54 -11.19 0.72
N PHE A 63 1.46 -10.43 0.51
CA PHE A 63 1.15 -9.24 1.29
C PHE A 63 1.00 -9.56 2.78
N ARG A 64 0.22 -10.59 3.16
CA ARG A 64 0.02 -10.95 4.57
C ARG A 64 1.32 -11.32 5.27
N LYS A 65 2.21 -12.07 4.59
CA LYS A 65 3.53 -12.42 5.11
C LYS A 65 4.38 -11.16 5.36
N ALA A 66 4.40 -10.24 4.38
CA ALA A 66 5.12 -8.98 4.51
C ALA A 66 4.54 -8.09 5.62
N LYS A 67 3.21 -7.96 5.69
CA LYS A 67 2.52 -7.22 6.77
C LYS A 67 2.89 -7.77 8.14
N HIS A 68 2.85 -9.10 8.32
CA HIS A 68 3.23 -9.74 9.57
C HIS A 68 4.70 -9.42 9.95
N CYS A 69 5.62 -9.43 8.99
CA CYS A 69 7.01 -9.02 9.25
C CYS A 69 7.12 -7.53 9.62
N PHE A 70 6.32 -6.66 8.99
CA PHE A 70 6.28 -5.23 9.28
C PHE A 70 5.77 -4.96 10.69
N ASP A 71 4.66 -5.59 11.06
CA ASP A 71 4.02 -5.45 12.37
C ASP A 71 4.89 -5.99 13.51
N ALA A 72 5.65 -7.04 13.23
CA ALA A 72 6.61 -7.61 14.19
C ALA A 72 7.87 -6.74 14.37
N GLY A 73 7.97 -5.57 13.72
CA GLY A 73 9.17 -4.74 13.72
C GLY A 73 10.36 -5.39 13.02
N LYS A 74 10.13 -6.47 12.26
CA LYS A 74 11.17 -7.26 11.57
C LYS A 74 11.52 -6.69 10.19
N PHE A 75 10.93 -5.56 9.80
CA PHE A 75 11.52 -4.68 8.78
C PHE A 75 12.71 -3.92 9.39
N SER A 76 13.72 -4.67 9.86
CA SER A 76 15.01 -4.13 10.24
C SER A 76 15.87 -3.95 8.99
N GLY A 77 15.35 -3.15 8.06
CA GLY A 77 16.09 -2.58 6.94
C GLY A 77 16.39 -1.13 7.24
N GLN A 78 17.19 -0.89 8.29
CA GLN A 78 18.08 0.24 8.46
C GLN A 78 17.79 1.46 7.55
N VAL A 79 16.89 2.35 7.97
CA VAL A 79 16.96 3.74 7.51
C VAL A 79 18.05 4.42 8.35
N ARG A 80 19.32 4.14 8.02
CA ARG A 80 20.40 5.06 8.35
C ARG A 80 20.41 6.11 7.26
N TYR A 81 19.86 7.29 7.58
CA TYR A 81 20.36 8.50 6.95
C TYR A 81 21.76 8.73 7.51
N ILE A 82 22.79 8.40 6.72
CA ILE A 82 24.13 9.01 6.77
C ILE A 82 24.55 9.32 5.33
#